data_AF-C4MAC0-F1
#
_entry.id   AF-C4MAC0-F1
#
_cell.length_a   1.000
_cell.length_b   1.000
_cell.length_c   1.000
_cell.angle_alpha   90.00
_cell.angle_beta   90.00
_cell.angle_gamma   90.00
#
_symmetry.space_group_name_H-M   'P 1'
#
loop_
_entity.id
_entity.type
_entity.pdbx_description
1 polymer ?
#
loop_
_entity_poly.entity_id
_entity_poly.type
_entity_poly.pdbx_seq_one_letter_code
_entity_poly.pdbx_strand_id
1 'polypeptide(L)'
;MNYLFAYLLSFCVLVITLLLIVILKRCFSLQSCISRKLTHLLTGPFFILTWKFYPNTSLSCYIAATLPLSISLLLLFCYLFQKLSLSQFIIQIISRNKEPHELLEGPFIYGVVISLITMLFWYDTPVGIISIIILCLGDGMADIIGSLSTRVIPAPFGRKTFDGCCSFIFFSFIGCLVFEYIIFRQIWILNTLAIVSLGCFTEFISPSLFDNLTITLTTSITAFFIHW
;
A
#
# COMPACT_ATOMS: atom_id res chain seq x y z
N MET A 1 8.78 -12.99 -21.42
CA MET A 1 8.49 -14.03 -20.39
C MET A 1 7.07 -14.54 -20.58
N ASN A 2 6.65 -15.60 -19.88
CA ASN A 2 5.27 -16.12 -19.95
C ASN A 2 4.41 -15.44 -18.87
N TYR A 3 3.18 -15.03 -19.20
CA TYR A 3 2.22 -14.45 -18.24
C TYR A 3 2.02 -15.35 -17.02
N LEU A 4 1.89 -16.67 -17.23
CA LEU A 4 1.68 -17.63 -16.15
C LEU A 4 2.85 -17.61 -15.16
N PHE A 5 4.08 -17.57 -15.66
CA PHE A 5 5.27 -17.52 -14.81
C PHE A 5 5.31 -16.23 -13.98
N ALA A 6 5.09 -15.08 -14.60
CA ALA A 6 5.09 -13.78 -13.91
C ALA A 6 3.99 -13.70 -12.83
N TYR A 7 2.80 -14.22 -13.14
CA TYR A 7 1.69 -14.26 -12.20
C TYR A 7 1.98 -15.20 -11.01
N LEU A 8 2.47 -16.42 -11.28
CA LEU A 8 2.87 -17.35 -10.22
C LEU A 8 4.00 -16.80 -9.36
N LEU A 9 4.98 -16.11 -9.95
CA LEU A 9 6.04 -15.44 -9.21
C LEU A 9 5.46 -14.37 -8.28
N SER A 10 4.58 -13.51 -8.79
CA SER A 10 3.90 -12.47 -8.00
C SER A 10 3.08 -13.05 -6.87
N PHE A 11 2.37 -14.15 -7.13
CA PHE A 11 1.61 -14.88 -6.13
C PHE A 11 2.52 -15.49 -5.06
N CYS A 12 3.62 -16.13 -5.45
CA CYS A 12 4.62 -16.66 -4.51
C CYS A 12 5.22 -15.55 -3.64
N VAL A 13 5.59 -14.41 -4.24
CA VAL A 13 6.12 -13.25 -3.50
C VAL A 13 5.10 -12.75 -2.49
N LEU A 14 3.84 -12.61 -2.87
CA LEU A 14 2.76 -12.24 -1.95
C LEU A 14 2.66 -13.23 -0.78
N VAL A 15 2.56 -14.53 -1.07
CA VAL A 15 2.42 -15.57 -0.03
C VAL A 15 3.63 -15.58 0.90
N ILE A 16 4.85 -15.51 0.36
CA ILE A 16 6.09 -15.46 1.15
C ILE A 16 6.09 -14.21 2.05
N THR A 17 5.64 -13.07 1.53
CA THR A 17 5.55 -11.82 2.30
C THR A 17 4.57 -11.95 3.46
N LEU A 18 3.38 -12.51 3.21
CA LEU A 18 2.38 -12.74 4.25
C LEU A 18 2.87 -13.75 5.30
N LEU A 19 3.54 -14.83 4.87
CA LEU A 19 4.14 -15.80 5.79
C LEU A 19 5.24 -15.17 6.64
N LEU A 20 6.09 -14.33 6.04
CA LEU A 20 7.11 -13.58 6.78
C LEU A 20 6.47 -12.71 7.86
N ILE A 21 5.39 -11.98 7.55
CA ILE A 21 4.69 -11.14 8.52
C ILE A 21 4.07 -11.98 9.64
N VAL A 22 3.50 -13.15 9.33
CA VAL A 22 2.96 -14.08 10.33
C VAL A 22 4.07 -14.60 11.25
N ILE A 23 5.24 -14.95 10.68
CA ILE A 23 6.41 -15.37 11.45
C ILE A 23 6.88 -14.22 12.36
N LEU A 24 7.03 -13.00 11.84
CA LEU A 24 7.41 -11.83 12.62
C LEU A 24 6.41 -11.55 13.74
N LYS A 25 5.11 -11.63 13.46
CA LYS A 25 4.04 -11.48 14.47
C LYS A 25 4.21 -12.49 15.59
N ARG A 26 4.52 -13.75 15.27
CA ARG A 26 4.71 -14.82 16.26
C ARG A 26 6.02 -14.67 17.04
N CYS A 27 7.15 -14.45 16.35
CA CYS A 27 8.48 -14.35 16.95
C CYS A 27 8.61 -13.13 17.87
N PHE A 28 8.05 -11.99 17.47
CA PHE A 28 8.14 -10.73 18.23
C PHE A 28 6.85 -10.40 19.01
N SER A 29 5.86 -11.30 19.02
CA SER A 29 4.56 -11.08 19.67
C SER A 29 3.93 -9.73 19.31
N LEU A 30 3.98 -9.37 18.03
CA LEU A 30 3.51 -8.07 17.54
C LEU A 30 2.00 -7.94 17.74
N GLN A 31 1.59 -6.75 18.16
CA GLN A 31 0.17 -6.39 18.21
C GLN A 31 -0.46 -6.48 16.82
N SER A 32 -1.73 -6.89 16.73
CA SER A 32 -2.44 -7.03 15.44
C SER A 32 -2.43 -5.73 14.62
N CYS A 33 -2.45 -4.56 15.27
CA CYS A 33 -2.35 -3.27 14.59
C CYS A 33 -1.01 -3.13 13.81
N ILE A 34 0.12 -3.43 14.47
CA ILE A 34 1.45 -3.36 13.86
C ILE A 34 1.59 -4.39 12.74
N SER A 35 1.12 -5.63 12.97
CA SER A 35 1.13 -6.66 11.93
C SER A 35 0.35 -6.26 10.69
N ARG A 36 -0.83 -5.63 10.85
CA ARG A 36 -1.63 -5.13 9.74
C ARG A 36 -0.89 -4.04 8.97
N LYS A 37 -0.27 -3.09 9.67
CA LYS A 37 0.53 -2.02 9.04
C LYS A 37 1.77 -2.57 8.33
N LEU A 38 2.45 -3.57 8.88
CA LEU A 38 3.53 -4.27 8.19
C LEU A 38 3.07 -4.96 6.90
N THR A 39 1.86 -5.54 6.89
CA THR A 39 1.27 -6.09 5.66
C THR A 39 1.11 -5.03 4.58
N HIS A 40 0.57 -3.86 4.92
CA HIS A 40 0.42 -2.76 3.98
C HIS A 40 1.76 -2.22 3.50
N LEU A 41 2.73 -2.12 4.41
CA LEU A 41 4.06 -1.59 4.15
C LEU A 41 4.87 -2.48 3.19
N LEU A 42 4.74 -3.81 3.29
CA LEU A 42 5.58 -4.74 2.52
C LEU A 42 4.93 -5.24 1.22
N THR A 43 3.62 -5.48 1.23
CA THR A 43 2.96 -6.15 0.09
C THR A 43 2.96 -5.31 -1.19
N GLY A 44 2.72 -3.99 -1.09
CA GLY A 44 2.76 -3.09 -2.25
C GLY A 44 4.14 -2.98 -2.90
N PRO A 45 5.21 -2.62 -2.15
CA PRO A 45 6.55 -2.52 -2.70
C PRO A 45 7.05 -3.84 -3.30
N PHE A 46 6.83 -4.97 -2.63
CA PHE A 46 7.24 -6.27 -3.18
C PHE A 46 6.42 -6.69 -4.40
N PHE A 47 5.15 -6.29 -4.48
CA PHE A 47 4.35 -6.47 -5.69
C PHE A 47 4.88 -5.65 -6.87
N ILE A 48 5.33 -4.40 -6.66
CA ILE A 48 5.96 -3.61 -7.74
C ILE A 48 7.22 -4.29 -8.27
N LEU A 49 8.03 -4.91 -7.40
CA LEU A 49 9.25 -5.60 -7.84
C LEU A 49 8.97 -6.74 -8.82
N THR A 50 7.77 -7.33 -8.79
CA THR A 50 7.42 -8.41 -9.72
C THR A 50 6.92 -7.91 -11.08
N TRP A 51 6.62 -6.62 -11.23
CA TRP A 51 6.10 -6.05 -12.48
C TRP A 51 7.03 -6.27 -13.68
N LYS A 52 8.35 -6.19 -13.47
CA LYS A 52 9.36 -6.41 -14.53
C LYS A 52 9.38 -7.81 -15.12
N PHE A 53 8.79 -8.79 -14.45
CA PHE A 53 8.73 -10.16 -14.94
C PHE A 53 7.54 -10.39 -15.89
N TYR A 54 6.57 -9.47 -15.92
CA TYR A 54 5.47 -9.54 -16.86
C TYR A 54 5.93 -9.20 -18.29
N PRO A 55 5.30 -9.79 -19.33
CA PRO A 55 5.56 -9.41 -20.72
C PRO A 55 5.28 -7.93 -20.96
N ASN A 56 6.00 -7.31 -21.90
CA ASN A 56 5.75 -5.92 -22.25
C ASN A 56 4.54 -5.79 -23.19
N THR A 57 3.34 -5.92 -22.64
CA THR A 57 2.06 -5.82 -23.35
C THR A 57 1.05 -5.10 -22.47
N SER A 58 0.06 -4.46 -23.09
CA SER A 58 -1.05 -3.80 -22.37
C SER A 58 -1.87 -4.78 -21.52
N LEU A 59 -1.86 -6.08 -21.83
CA LEU A 59 -2.58 -7.09 -21.05
C LEU A 59 -1.93 -7.33 -19.67
N SER A 60 -0.62 -7.09 -19.54
CA SER A 60 0.13 -7.37 -18.32
C SER A 60 -0.37 -6.60 -17.11
N CYS A 61 -0.77 -5.33 -17.28
CA CYS A 61 -1.28 -4.53 -16.18
C CYS A 61 -2.59 -5.09 -15.63
N TYR A 62 -3.51 -5.49 -16.52
CA TYR A 62 -4.78 -6.10 -16.12
C TYR A 62 -4.57 -7.43 -15.40
N ILE A 63 -3.70 -8.31 -15.94
CA ILE A 63 -3.40 -9.60 -15.31
C ILE A 63 -2.76 -9.38 -13.93
N ALA A 64 -1.77 -8.50 -13.81
CA ALA A 64 -1.13 -8.22 -12.53
C ALA A 64 -2.10 -7.63 -11.51
N ALA A 65 -2.95 -6.69 -11.94
CA ALA A 65 -3.94 -6.04 -11.08
C ALA A 65 -5.00 -7.00 -10.53
N THR A 66 -5.25 -8.13 -11.19
CA THR A 66 -6.18 -9.15 -10.65
C THR A 66 -5.69 -9.74 -9.32
N LEU A 67 -4.38 -9.74 -9.07
CA LEU A 67 -3.81 -10.34 -7.86
C LEU A 67 -4.22 -9.58 -6.58
N PRO A 68 -3.94 -8.27 -6.41
CA PRO A 68 -4.45 -7.51 -5.27
C PRO A 68 -5.98 -7.43 -5.27
N LEU A 69 -6.63 -7.35 -6.45
CA LEU A 69 -8.10 -7.34 -6.54
C LEU A 69 -8.71 -8.62 -5.98
N SER A 70 -8.12 -9.79 -6.26
CA SER A 70 -8.62 -11.08 -5.80
C SER A 70 -8.61 -11.20 -4.27
N ILE A 71 -7.63 -10.57 -3.61
CA ILE A 71 -7.58 -10.48 -2.15
C ILE A 71 -8.74 -9.61 -1.65
N SER A 72 -8.95 -8.42 -2.23
CA SER A 72 -10.08 -7.57 -1.86
C SER A 72 -11.43 -8.26 -2.08
N LEU A 73 -11.59 -8.98 -3.20
CA LEU A 73 -12.81 -9.76 -3.45
C LEU A 73 -12.99 -10.90 -2.45
N LEU A 74 -11.92 -11.57 -2.03
CA LEU A 74 -11.95 -12.57 -0.96
C LEU A 74 -12.41 -11.95 0.38
N LEU A 75 -11.90 -10.77 0.72
CA LEU A 75 -12.30 -10.05 1.94
C LEU A 75 -13.78 -9.65 1.88
N LEU A 76 -14.25 -9.14 0.74
CA LEU A 76 -15.66 -8.84 0.51
C LEU A 76 -16.53 -10.11 0.61
N PHE A 77 -16.09 -11.22 0.02
CA PHE A 77 -16.77 -12.50 0.14
C PHE A 77 -16.89 -12.93 1.61
N CYS A 78 -15.80 -12.83 2.38
CA CYS A 78 -15.82 -13.19 3.80
C CYS A 78 -16.72 -12.28 4.63
N TYR A 79 -16.80 -11.01 4.27
CA TYR A 79 -17.73 -10.07 4.89
C TYR A 79 -19.20 -10.40 4.59
N LEU A 80 -19.52 -10.81 3.36
CA LEU A 80 -20.90 -11.17 2.96
C LEU A 80 -21.33 -12.54 3.51
N PHE A 81 -20.41 -13.51 3.58
CA PHE A 81 -20.70 -14.90 3.96
C PHE A 81 -20.11 -15.29 5.34
N GLN A 82 -20.36 -14.47 6.36
CA GLN A 82 -19.76 -14.59 7.71
C GLN A 82 -19.99 -15.93 8.42
N LYS A 83 -21.01 -16.70 8.02
CA LYS A 83 -21.35 -18.00 8.62
C LYS A 83 -20.43 -19.14 8.15
N LEU A 84 -19.65 -18.95 7.08
CA LEU A 84 -18.71 -19.95 6.60
C LEU A 84 -17.50 -20.03 7.56
N SER A 85 -17.01 -21.26 7.78
CA SER A 85 -15.85 -21.51 8.65
C SER A 85 -14.60 -20.74 8.20
N LEU A 86 -14.36 -20.67 6.88
CA LEU A 86 -13.26 -19.91 6.29
C LEU A 86 -13.40 -18.40 6.57
N SER A 87 -14.61 -17.86 6.47
CA SER A 87 -14.86 -16.44 6.73
C SER A 87 -14.63 -16.09 8.20
N GLN A 88 -15.09 -16.93 9.13
CA GLN A 88 -14.83 -16.75 10.55
C GLN A 88 -13.33 -16.80 10.89
N PHE A 89 -12.60 -17.72 10.26
CA PHE A 89 -11.15 -17.82 10.41
C PHE A 89 -10.43 -16.55 9.92
N ILE A 90 -10.82 -16.04 8.74
CA ILE A 90 -10.24 -14.82 8.16
C ILE A 90 -10.55 -13.59 9.03
N ILE A 91 -11.79 -13.43 9.50
CA ILE A 91 -12.18 -12.34 10.41
C ILE A 91 -11.33 -12.36 11.69
N GLN A 92 -11.08 -13.54 12.27
CA GLN A 92 -10.25 -13.66 13.47
C GLN A 92 -8.78 -13.28 13.25
N ILE A 93 -8.26 -13.48 12.05
CA ILE A 93 -6.85 -13.20 11.73
C ILE A 93 -6.63 -11.73 11.38
N ILE A 94 -7.55 -11.16 10.61
CA ILE A 94 -7.39 -9.85 9.98
C ILE A 94 -7.98 -8.72 10.84
N SER A 95 -9.16 -8.94 11.45
CA SER A 95 -9.83 -7.90 12.23
C SER A 95 -9.18 -7.74 13.61
N ARG A 96 -9.07 -6.49 14.08
CA ARG A 96 -8.54 -6.11 15.39
C ARG A 96 -9.49 -6.53 16.50
N ASN A 97 -10.78 -6.24 16.36
CA ASN A 97 -11.81 -6.51 17.36
C ASN A 97 -12.67 -7.73 17.00
N LYS A 98 -12.23 -8.53 16.02
CA LYS A 98 -13.00 -9.65 15.43
C LYS A 98 -14.32 -9.20 14.81
N GLU A 99 -14.41 -7.92 14.43
CA GLU A 99 -15.59 -7.37 13.79
C GLU A 99 -15.48 -7.52 12.27
N PRO A 100 -16.54 -8.01 11.57
CA PRO A 100 -16.47 -8.28 10.14
C PRO A 100 -16.23 -7.02 9.30
N HIS A 101 -16.75 -5.86 9.72
CA HIS A 101 -16.66 -4.62 8.94
C HIS A 101 -15.22 -4.14 8.74
N GLU A 102 -14.32 -4.45 9.68
CA GLU A 102 -12.89 -4.12 9.57
C GLU A 102 -12.20 -4.77 8.35
N LEU A 103 -12.78 -5.85 7.80
CA LEU A 103 -12.30 -6.44 6.55
C LEU A 103 -12.42 -5.46 5.38
N LEU A 104 -13.47 -4.63 5.37
CA LEU A 104 -13.81 -3.68 4.31
C LEU A 104 -13.15 -2.31 4.47
N GLU A 105 -12.43 -2.10 5.58
CA GLU A 105 -11.67 -0.87 5.82
C GLU A 105 -10.30 -0.94 5.11
N GLY A 106 -9.20 -0.75 5.84
CA GLY A 106 -7.84 -0.73 5.30
C GLY A 106 -7.52 -1.92 4.37
N PRO A 107 -7.66 -3.18 4.82
CA PRO A 107 -7.30 -4.36 4.01
C PRO A 107 -7.96 -4.40 2.62
N PHE A 108 -9.27 -4.16 2.55
CA PHE A 108 -10.00 -4.14 1.30
C PHE A 108 -9.63 -2.93 0.43
N ILE A 109 -9.67 -1.72 1.02
CA ILE A 109 -9.44 -0.46 0.29
C ILE A 109 -8.05 -0.45 -0.32
N TYR A 110 -7.02 -0.89 0.40
CA TYR A 110 -5.66 -0.97 -0.12
C TYR A 110 -5.56 -1.86 -1.36
N GLY A 111 -6.13 -3.07 -1.32
CA GLY A 111 -6.09 -3.98 -2.47
C GLY A 111 -6.82 -3.42 -3.70
N VAL A 112 -7.95 -2.73 -3.49
CA VAL A 112 -8.69 -2.07 -4.58
C VAL A 112 -7.89 -0.91 -5.16
N VAL A 113 -7.35 -0.03 -4.32
CA VAL A 113 -6.58 1.14 -4.74
C VAL A 113 -5.31 0.71 -5.49
N ILE A 114 -4.55 -0.26 -4.96
CA ILE A 114 -3.35 -0.79 -5.64
C ILE A 114 -3.75 -1.40 -6.98
N SER A 115 -4.84 -2.17 -7.05
CA SER A 115 -5.33 -2.75 -8.31
C SER A 115 -5.66 -1.66 -9.35
N LEU A 116 -6.39 -0.62 -8.95
CA LEU A 116 -6.75 0.49 -9.83
C LEU A 116 -5.52 1.26 -10.33
N ILE A 117 -4.59 1.60 -9.44
CA ILE A 117 -3.33 2.25 -9.83
C ILE A 117 -2.52 1.36 -10.76
N THR A 118 -2.50 0.05 -10.53
CA THR A 118 -1.81 -0.91 -11.40
C THR A 118 -2.39 -0.93 -12.81
N MET A 119 -3.72 -0.87 -12.94
CA MET A 119 -4.40 -0.84 -14.24
C MET A 119 -4.20 0.48 -14.99
N LEU A 120 -4.29 1.60 -14.28
CA LEU A 120 -4.24 2.95 -14.86
C LEU A 120 -2.82 3.44 -15.11
N PHE A 121 -1.90 3.14 -14.18
CA PHE A 121 -0.54 3.64 -14.15
C PHE A 121 0.45 2.48 -13.98
N TRP A 122 0.60 1.72 -15.06
CA TRP A 122 1.59 0.66 -15.16
C TRP A 122 3.03 1.22 -15.16
N TYR A 123 4.05 0.37 -15.26
CA TYR A 123 5.45 0.81 -15.22
C TYR A 123 5.94 1.53 -16.48
N ASP A 124 5.05 1.91 -17.41
CA ASP A 124 5.42 2.77 -18.53
C ASP A 124 5.77 4.20 -18.04
N THR A 125 5.23 4.61 -16.88
CA THR A 125 5.53 5.90 -16.24
C THR A 125 5.75 5.73 -14.73
N PRO A 126 6.47 6.66 -14.07
CA PRO A 126 6.72 6.59 -12.62
C PRO A 126 5.47 6.77 -11.74
N VAL A 127 4.36 7.26 -12.31
CA VAL A 127 3.13 7.65 -11.61
C VAL A 127 2.60 6.57 -10.66
N GLY A 128 2.46 5.34 -11.15
CA GLY A 128 1.88 4.26 -10.36
C GLY A 128 2.81 3.79 -9.25
N ILE A 129 4.10 3.72 -9.53
CA ILE A 129 5.13 3.31 -8.58
C ILE A 129 5.19 4.30 -7.43
N ILE A 130 5.27 5.59 -7.72
CA ILE A 130 5.35 6.63 -6.68
C ILE A 130 4.07 6.64 -5.83
N SER A 131 2.90 6.53 -6.45
CA SER A 131 1.62 6.53 -5.72
C SER A 131 1.50 5.34 -4.77
N ILE A 132 1.85 4.13 -5.22
CA ILE A 132 1.83 2.93 -4.38
C ILE A 132 2.90 3.03 -3.27
N ILE A 133 4.10 3.54 -3.58
CA ILE A 133 5.16 3.66 -2.58
C ILE A 133 4.81 4.69 -1.50
N ILE A 134 4.24 5.84 -1.86
CA ILE A 134 3.78 6.84 -0.88
C ILE A 134 2.67 6.25 0.00
N LEU A 135 1.69 5.55 -0.60
CA LEU A 135 0.64 4.86 0.15
C LEU A 135 1.22 3.81 1.11
N CYS A 136 2.13 2.95 0.65
CA CYS A 136 2.61 1.83 1.46
C CYS A 136 3.69 2.22 2.48
N LEU A 137 4.73 2.92 2.03
CA LEU A 137 5.87 3.29 2.88
C LEU A 137 5.61 4.59 3.64
N GLY A 138 4.99 5.58 3.02
CA GLY A 138 4.66 6.85 3.65
C GLY A 138 3.65 6.69 4.77
N ASP A 139 2.40 6.34 4.43
CA ASP A 139 1.32 6.14 5.40
C ASP A 139 1.68 5.07 6.43
N GLY A 140 2.22 3.94 5.95
CA GLY A 140 2.61 2.83 6.81
C GLY A 140 3.61 3.22 7.90
N MET A 141 4.66 3.98 7.56
CA MET A 141 5.65 4.42 8.53
C MET A 141 5.19 5.60 9.37
N ALA A 142 4.40 6.51 8.79
CA ALA A 142 3.79 7.63 9.51
C ALA A 142 2.93 7.15 10.68
N ASP A 143 2.14 6.09 10.46
CA ASP A 143 1.32 5.51 11.51
C ASP A 143 2.16 4.75 12.56
N ILE A 144 3.16 3.97 12.14
CA ILE A 144 4.01 3.22 13.09
C ILE A 144 4.78 4.19 13.99
N ILE A 145 5.51 5.14 13.39
CA ILE A 145 6.36 6.08 14.14
C ILE A 145 5.50 7.14 14.85
N GLY A 146 4.47 7.64 14.17
CA GLY A 146 3.57 8.64 14.73
C GLY A 146 2.78 8.13 15.94
N SER A 147 2.43 6.85 15.98
CA SER A 147 1.75 6.25 17.15
C SER A 147 2.61 6.25 18.43
N LEU A 148 3.95 6.30 18.28
CA LEU A 148 4.91 6.35 19.39
C LEU A 148 5.27 7.79 19.78
N SER A 149 4.84 8.79 18.98
CA SER A 149 5.22 10.18 19.17
C SER A 149 4.38 10.88 20.22
N THR A 150 5.06 11.66 21.06
CA THR A 150 4.43 12.59 22.01
C THR A 150 4.20 13.99 21.42
N ARG A 151 4.77 14.28 20.24
CA ARG A 151 4.74 15.61 19.60
C ARG A 151 3.53 15.77 18.69
N VAL A 152 2.41 16.08 19.33
CA VAL A 152 1.12 16.27 18.67
C VAL A 152 1.04 17.59 17.93
N ILE A 153 0.45 17.56 16.74
CA ILE A 153 0.12 18.74 15.97
C ILE A 153 -1.41 18.79 15.80
N PRO A 154 -2.04 19.96 15.99
CA PRO A 154 -3.47 20.11 15.72
C PRO A 154 -3.72 19.94 14.22
N ALA A 155 -4.52 18.94 13.85
CA ALA A 155 -4.91 18.69 12.47
C ALA A 155 -6.44 18.81 12.33
N PRO A 156 -6.97 19.15 11.14
CA PRO A 156 -8.40 19.46 10.95
C PRO A 156 -9.34 18.31 11.34
N PHE A 157 -8.93 17.06 11.14
CA PHE A 157 -9.76 15.86 11.35
C PHE A 157 -9.19 14.88 12.38
N GLY A 158 -8.34 15.35 13.29
CA GLY A 158 -7.88 14.53 14.40
C GLY A 158 -6.49 14.90 14.91
N ARG A 159 -5.81 13.90 15.45
CA ARG A 159 -4.50 14.03 16.08
C ARG A 159 -3.42 13.54 15.11
N LYS A 160 -2.66 14.45 14.51
CA LYS A 160 -1.45 14.12 13.76
C LYS A 160 -0.21 14.40 14.62
N THR A 161 0.94 13.89 14.22
CA THR A 161 2.18 14.04 14.98
C THR A 161 3.31 14.50 14.08
N PHE A 162 4.22 15.28 14.66
CA PHE A 162 5.40 15.77 13.94
C PHE A 162 6.25 14.62 13.41
N ASP A 163 6.46 13.58 14.24
CA ASP A 163 7.25 12.41 13.85
C ASP A 163 6.55 11.57 12.77
N GLY A 164 5.21 11.53 12.77
CA GLY A 164 4.41 10.93 11.70
C GLY A 164 4.65 11.64 10.37
N CYS A 165 4.54 12.96 10.31
CA CYS A 165 4.77 13.71 9.07
C CYS A 165 6.24 13.62 8.60
N CYS A 166 7.21 13.70 9.52
CA CYS A 166 8.63 13.55 9.18
C CYS A 166 8.94 12.15 8.62
N SER A 167 8.40 11.10 9.25
CA SER A 167 8.56 9.73 8.76
C SER A 167 7.85 9.51 7.43
N PHE A 168 6.64 10.05 7.25
CA PHE A 168 5.93 10.02 5.97
C PHE A 168 6.83 10.53 4.85
N ILE A 169 7.38 11.73 5.00
CA ILE A 169 8.23 12.37 3.98
C ILE A 169 9.50 11.54 3.76
N PHE A 170 10.19 11.16 4.83
CA PHE A 170 11.46 10.44 4.73
C PHE A 170 11.32 9.08 4.03
N PHE A 171 10.39 8.24 4.47
CA PHE A 171 10.21 6.90 3.93
C PHE A 171 9.58 6.91 2.54
N SER A 172 8.65 7.83 2.27
CA SER A 172 8.11 8.02 0.92
C SER A 172 9.19 8.47 -0.05
N PHE A 173 9.96 9.49 0.32
CA PHE A 173 10.98 10.06 -0.55
C PHE A 173 12.06 9.03 -0.88
N ILE A 174 12.69 8.42 0.14
CA ILE A 174 13.72 7.39 -0.10
C ILE A 174 13.15 6.20 -0.85
N GLY A 175 11.96 5.74 -0.47
CA GLY A 175 11.27 4.65 -1.12
C GLY A 175 11.07 4.91 -2.61
N CYS A 176 10.56 6.10 -2.97
CA CYS A 176 10.33 6.46 -4.36
C CYS A 176 11.64 6.50 -5.15
N LEU A 177 12.69 7.16 -4.64
CA LEU A 177 13.99 7.22 -5.34
C LEU A 177 14.58 5.81 -5.57
N VAL A 178 14.47 4.92 -4.58
CA VAL A 178 14.94 3.54 -4.70
C VAL A 178 14.17 2.79 -5.77
N PHE A 179 12.83 2.87 -5.77
CA PHE A 179 12.00 2.16 -6.73
C PHE A 179 12.07 2.75 -8.14
N GLU A 180 12.18 4.06 -8.28
CA GLU A 180 12.47 4.75 -9.54
C GLU A 180 13.79 4.21 -10.13
N TYR A 181 14.85 4.16 -9.33
CA TYR A 181 16.14 3.62 -9.79
C TYR A 181 16.07 2.13 -10.14
N ILE A 182 15.41 1.31 -9.33
CA ILE A 182 15.25 -0.13 -9.60
C ILE A 182 14.49 -0.34 -10.90
N ILE A 183 13.43 0.42 -11.16
CA ILE A 183 12.53 0.20 -12.30
C ILE A 183 13.04 0.90 -13.56
N PHE A 184 13.30 2.20 -13.50
CA PHE A 184 13.61 3.03 -14.67
C PHE A 184 15.11 3.30 -14.86
N ARG A 185 15.95 2.99 -13.86
CA ARG A 185 17.38 3.40 -13.83
C ARG A 185 17.55 4.92 -13.87
N GLN A 186 16.53 5.66 -13.46
CA GLN A 186 16.49 7.11 -13.39
C GLN A 186 15.89 7.53 -12.06
N ILE A 187 16.17 8.76 -11.63
CA ILE A 187 15.74 9.31 -10.35
C ILE A 187 15.27 10.75 -10.58
N TRP A 188 14.08 11.09 -10.10
CA TRP A 188 13.47 12.41 -10.32
C TRP A 188 13.30 13.21 -9.03
N ILE A 189 14.43 13.53 -8.39
CA ILE A 189 14.50 14.13 -7.05
C ILE A 189 13.48 15.26 -6.81
N LEU A 190 13.41 16.26 -7.71
CA LEU A 190 12.51 17.41 -7.53
C LEU A 190 11.04 17.05 -7.67
N ASN A 191 10.69 16.22 -8.66
CA ASN A 191 9.32 15.75 -8.87
C ASN A 191 8.86 14.91 -7.68
N THR A 192 9.70 13.98 -7.24
CA THR A 192 9.43 13.10 -6.10
C THR A 192 9.26 13.92 -4.82
N LEU A 193 10.11 14.91 -4.55
CA LEU A 193 9.98 15.79 -3.39
C LEU A 193 8.66 16.58 -3.42
N ALA A 194 8.28 17.11 -4.58
CA ALA A 194 7.02 17.85 -4.75
C ALA A 194 5.81 16.96 -4.48
N ILE A 195 5.78 15.74 -5.05
CA ILE A 195 4.66 14.80 -4.87
C ILE A 195 4.58 14.30 -3.43
N VAL A 196 5.71 13.97 -2.81
CA VAL A 196 5.76 13.50 -1.40
C VAL A 196 5.33 14.59 -0.43
N SER A 197 5.75 15.84 -0.64
CA SER A 197 5.32 16.96 0.21
C SER A 197 3.82 17.23 0.10
N LEU A 198 3.26 17.16 -1.11
CA LEU A 198 1.82 17.23 -1.33
C LEU A 198 1.08 16.04 -0.69
N GLY A 199 1.61 14.82 -0.81
CA GLY A 199 1.06 13.63 -0.16
C GLY A 199 1.04 13.74 1.36
N CYS A 200 2.09 14.31 1.97
CA CYS A 200 2.13 14.57 3.41
C CYS A 200 1.12 15.64 3.81
N PHE A 201 0.99 16.71 3.01
CA PHE A 201 0.00 17.74 3.25
C PHE A 201 -1.43 17.18 3.18
N THR A 202 -1.71 16.30 2.22
CA THR A 202 -3.03 15.67 2.07
C THR A 202 -3.31 14.68 3.21
N GLU A 203 -2.33 13.86 3.58
CA GLU A 203 -2.37 13.01 4.78
C GLU A 203 -2.69 13.81 6.05
N PHE A 204 -2.11 15.00 6.20
CA PHE A 204 -2.33 15.88 7.34
C PHE A 204 -3.74 16.44 7.43
N ILE A 205 -4.35 16.80 6.29
CA ILE A 205 -5.70 17.42 6.23
C ILE A 205 -6.82 16.41 5.99
N SER A 206 -6.53 15.13 5.79
CA SER A 206 -7.54 14.12 5.46
C SER A 206 -8.14 13.43 6.70
N PRO A 207 -9.43 13.05 6.66
CA PRO A 207 -10.02 12.18 7.67
C PRO A 207 -9.40 10.78 7.67
N SER A 208 -9.24 10.18 8.85
CA SER A 208 -8.57 8.88 9.03
C SER A 208 -9.23 7.68 8.33
N LEU A 209 -10.48 7.82 7.87
CA LEU A 209 -11.17 6.76 7.13
C LEU A 209 -10.83 6.79 5.63
N PHE A 210 -10.53 7.98 5.11
CA PHE A 210 -10.37 8.24 3.67
C PHE A 210 -8.94 8.67 3.30
N ASP A 211 -8.06 8.85 4.29
CA ASP A 211 -6.66 9.25 4.12
C ASP A 211 -5.95 8.47 3.01
N ASN A 212 -5.98 7.13 3.05
CA ASN A 212 -5.36 6.25 2.08
C ASN A 212 -5.83 6.52 0.64
N LEU A 213 -7.13 6.76 0.45
CA LEU A 213 -7.71 7.05 -0.85
C LEU A 213 -7.35 8.47 -1.31
N THR A 214 -7.43 9.45 -0.40
CA THR A 214 -7.09 10.85 -0.70
C THR A 214 -5.60 11.03 -1.03
N ILE A 215 -4.70 10.41 -0.27
CA ILE A 215 -3.25 10.42 -0.51
C ILE A 215 -3.00 9.83 -1.90
N THR A 216 -3.52 8.63 -2.18
CA THR A 216 -3.26 7.97 -3.46
C THR A 216 -3.80 8.76 -4.65
N LEU A 217 -5.01 9.32 -4.55
CA LEU A 217 -5.58 10.15 -5.61
C LEU A 217 -4.76 11.43 -5.82
N THR A 218 -4.40 12.12 -4.74
CA THR A 218 -3.64 13.36 -4.84
C THR A 218 -2.24 13.14 -5.40
N THR A 219 -1.53 12.10 -4.96
CA THR A 219 -0.20 11.78 -5.50
C THR A 219 -0.26 11.31 -6.94
N SER A 220 -1.23 10.48 -7.31
CA SER A 220 -1.35 9.96 -8.69
C SER A 220 -1.74 11.05 -9.69
N ILE A 221 -2.72 11.90 -9.35
CA ILE A 221 -3.13 13.04 -10.18
C ILE A 221 -1.96 14.01 -10.35
N THR A 222 -1.29 14.37 -9.26
CA THR A 222 -0.14 15.29 -9.32
C THR A 222 0.97 14.71 -10.17
N ALA A 223 1.33 13.43 -9.95
CA ALA A 223 2.35 12.73 -10.71
C ALA A 223 1.99 12.64 -12.20
N PHE A 224 0.71 12.47 -12.56
CA PHE A 224 0.27 12.41 -13.95
C PHE A 224 0.48 13.73 -14.71
N PHE A 225 0.30 14.88 -14.04
CA PHE A 225 0.49 16.20 -14.66
C PHE A 225 1.94 16.70 -14.64
N ILE A 226 2.85 16.00 -13.94
CA ILE A 226 4.27 16.33 -13.92
C ILE A 226 4.97 15.67 -15.11
N HIS A 227 5.91 16.39 -15.72
CA HIS A 227 6.79 15.84 -16.75
C HIS A 227 7.90 14.99 -16.12
N TRP A 228 7.98 13.72 -16.55
CA TRP A 228 8.98 12.73 -16.17
C TRP A 228 10.07 12.64 -17.24
#